data_AF-A0A2D9LXW6-F1
#
_entry.id   AF-A0A2D9LXW6-F1
#
_cell.length_a   1.000
_cell.length_b   1.000
_cell.length_c   1.000
_cell.angle_alpha   90.00
_cell.angle_beta   90.00
_cell.angle_gamma   90.00
#
_symmetry.space_group_name_H-M   'P 1'
#
loop_
_entity.id
_entity.type
_entity.pdbx_description
1 polymer ?
#
loop_
_entity_poly.entity_id
_entity_poly.type
_entity_poly.pdbx_seq_one_letter_code
_entity_poly.pdbx_strand_id
1 'polypeptide(L)'
;MQGVENLVEVLSPDIEEGPRNAEESPEEYVSRLSREKAEAPMVNGIVGTILAADTTVVLDGEVMGKPATRPEAKHMLQKLQGRVHSVVTGVTVRGIMGANFGN
;
A
#
# COMPACT_ATOMS: atom_id res chain seq x y z
N MET A 1 -34.80 12.22 -5.75
CA MET A 1 -33.85 11.09 -5.68
C MET A 1 -32.66 11.59 -4.88
N GLN A 2 -32.60 11.26 -3.58
CA GLN A 2 -31.47 11.63 -2.73
C GLN A 2 -30.23 10.93 -3.28
N GLY A 3 -29.21 11.72 -3.63
CA GLY A 3 -27.94 11.22 -4.15
C GLY A 3 -27.27 10.35 -3.09
N VAL A 4 -26.59 9.29 -3.54
CA VAL A 4 -25.76 8.45 -2.69
C VAL A 4 -24.70 9.36 -2.08
N GLU A 5 -24.82 9.68 -0.79
CA GLU A 5 -23.77 10.37 -0.05
C GLU A 5 -22.50 9.49 -0.08
N ASN A 6 -21.33 10.10 -0.22
CA ASN A 6 -20.06 9.40 -0.41
C ASN A 6 -19.82 8.36 0.69
N LEU A 7 -20.05 7.08 0.38
CA LEU A 7 -19.85 5.94 1.31
C LEU A 7 -18.37 5.68 1.64
N VAL A 8 -17.46 6.41 1.01
CA VAL A 8 -16.01 6.22 1.14
C VAL A 8 -15.33 7.57 1.22
N GLU A 9 -14.42 7.70 2.18
CA GLU A 9 -13.47 8.79 2.31
C GLU A 9 -12.07 8.30 1.91
N VAL A 10 -11.30 9.15 1.23
CA VAL A 10 -9.91 8.84 0.86
C VAL A 10 -8.99 9.47 1.88
N LEU A 11 -8.18 8.65 2.54
CA LEU A 11 -7.17 9.06 3.49
C LEU A 11 -5.78 8.92 2.84
N SER A 12 -4.90 9.88 3.09
CA SER A 12 -3.49 9.85 2.66
C SER A 12 -2.62 9.48 3.86
N PRO A 13 -2.24 8.21 4.03
CA PRO A 13 -1.38 7.80 5.14
C PRO A 13 0.05 8.32 4.91
N ASP A 14 0.65 8.86 5.97
CA ASP A 14 2.07 9.25 5.99
C ASP A 14 2.86 8.11 6.67
N ILE A 15 3.52 7.28 5.86
CA ILE A 15 4.32 6.14 6.31
C ILE A 15 5.66 6.10 5.59
N GLU A 16 6.67 5.50 6.21
CA GLU A 16 7.95 5.24 5.58
C GLU A 16 7.84 4.09 4.57
N GLU A 17 8.05 4.39 3.29
CA GLU A 17 8.08 3.40 2.21
C GLU A 17 9.50 2.87 1.97
N GLY A 18 9.62 1.58 1.63
CA GLY A 18 10.88 0.91 1.31
C GLY A 18 11.09 -0.39 2.11
N PRO A 19 11.91 -1.33 1.61
CA PRO A 19 12.19 -2.57 2.33
C PRO A 19 12.82 -2.30 3.70
N ARG A 20 12.41 -3.05 4.73
CA ARG A 20 12.98 -2.91 6.09
C ARG A 20 14.43 -3.38 6.16
N ASN A 21 14.76 -4.41 5.40
CA ASN A 21 16.09 -5.00 5.31
C ASN A 21 16.21 -5.81 4.00
N ALA A 22 17.40 -6.35 3.73
CA ALA A 22 17.66 -7.10 2.50
C ALA A 22 17.01 -8.50 2.46
N GLU A 23 16.49 -9.00 3.58
CA GLU A 23 15.89 -10.34 3.70
C GLU A 23 14.35 -10.30 3.60
N GLU A 24 13.74 -9.11 3.64
CA GLU A 24 12.29 -8.95 3.50
C GLU A 24 11.84 -9.38 2.10
N SER A 25 11.04 -10.45 2.04
CA SER A 25 10.48 -10.94 0.78
C SER A 25 9.49 -9.93 0.18
N PRO A 26 9.25 -9.96 -1.15
CA PRO A 26 8.27 -9.09 -1.78
C PRO A 26 6.86 -9.20 -1.17
N GLU A 27 6.44 -10.40 -0.77
CA GLU A 27 5.16 -10.67 -0.13
C GLU A 27 5.07 -10.04 1.27
N GLU A 28 6.12 -10.20 2.09
CA GLU A 28 6.22 -9.55 3.40
C GLU A 28 6.22 -8.04 3.26
N TYR A 29 6.96 -7.51 2.28
CA TYR A 29 7.07 -6.08 2.00
C TYR A 29 5.70 -5.45 1.72
N VAL A 30 4.95 -5.97 0.73
CA VAL A 30 3.63 -5.38 0.39
C VAL A 30 2.57 -5.67 1.45
N SER A 31 2.65 -6.82 2.14
CA SER A 31 1.75 -7.13 3.25
C SER A 31 1.96 -6.15 4.41
N ARG A 32 3.21 -5.84 4.74
CA ARG A 32 3.54 -4.85 5.75
C ARG A 32 3.07 -3.45 5.35
N LEU A 33 3.44 -2.97 4.16
CA LEU A 33 3.09 -1.62 3.74
C LEU A 33 1.58 -1.42 3.66
N SER A 34 0.82 -2.38 3.14
CA SER A 34 -0.64 -2.29 3.14
C SER A 34 -1.22 -2.21 4.56
N ARG A 35 -0.60 -2.92 5.52
CA ARG A 35 -0.99 -2.86 6.93
C ARG A 35 -0.64 -1.53 7.59
N GLU A 36 0.58 -1.04 7.41
CA GLU A 36 1.03 0.25 7.94
C GLU A 36 0.14 1.39 7.40
N LYS A 37 -0.23 1.36 6.11
CA LYS A 37 -1.21 2.30 5.52
C LYS A 37 -2.59 2.22 6.17
N ALA A 38 -3.06 1.03 6.55
CA ALA A 38 -4.35 0.86 7.22
C ALA A 38 -4.30 1.29 8.71
N GLU A 39 -3.13 1.23 9.33
CA GLU A 39 -2.91 1.57 10.74
C GLU A 39 -2.60 3.06 10.96
N ALA A 40 -1.99 3.74 9.99
CA ALA A 40 -1.55 5.13 10.11
C ALA A 40 -2.67 6.17 10.35
N PRO A 41 -3.85 6.09 9.71
CA PRO A 41 -4.88 7.10 9.93
C PRO A 41 -5.46 7.04 11.35
N MET A 42 -5.46 8.18 12.04
CA MET A 42 -6.17 8.35 13.30
C MET A 42 -7.65 8.65 13.03
N VAL A 43 -8.47 7.60 13.07
CA VAL A 43 -9.94 7.70 12.91
C VAL A 43 -10.64 7.55 14.26
N ASN A 44 -11.10 8.66 14.81
CA ASN A 44 -11.83 8.71 16.08
C ASN A 44 -13.32 8.94 15.84
N GLY A 45 -14.17 8.32 16.66
CA GLY A 45 -15.62 8.53 16.59
C GLY A 45 -16.31 7.91 15.37
N ILE A 46 -15.59 7.11 14.56
CA ILE A 46 -16.11 6.44 13.36
C ILE A 46 -16.12 4.94 13.59
N VAL A 47 -17.25 4.30 13.26
CA VAL A 47 -17.35 2.85 13.09
C VAL A 47 -17.34 2.57 11.60
N GLY A 48 -16.50 1.63 11.15
CA GLY A 48 -16.34 1.40 9.71
C GLY A 48 -15.21 0.43 9.37
N THR A 49 -14.70 0.54 8.15
CA THR A 49 -13.62 -0.29 7.63
C THR A 49 -12.62 0.58 6.87
N ILE A 50 -11.34 0.39 7.16
CA ILE A 50 -10.24 0.92 6.36
C ILE A 50 -9.80 -0.17 5.39
N LEU A 51 -9.71 0.20 4.11
CA LEU A 51 -9.11 -0.63 3.05
C LEU A 51 -7.81 0.05 2.62
N ALA A 52 -6.71 -0.69 2.63
CA ALA A 52 -5.42 -0.21 2.13
C ALA A 52 -4.72 -1.28 1.30
N ALA A 53 -3.88 -0.84 0.36
CA ALA A 53 -3.12 -1.73 -0.49
C ALA A 53 -1.72 -1.19 -0.78
N ASP A 54 -0.81 -2.09 -1.11
CA ASP A 54 0.49 -1.79 -1.68
C ASP A 54 0.79 -2.76 -2.82
N THR A 55 1.56 -2.33 -3.81
CA THR A 55 1.87 -3.15 -4.99
C THR A 55 3.29 -2.89 -5.43
N THR A 56 4.02 -3.97 -5.71
CA THR A 56 5.38 -3.91 -6.20
C THR A 56 5.61 -4.81 -7.40
N VAL A 57 6.63 -4.49 -8.18
CA VAL A 57 7.09 -5.29 -9.32
C VAL A 57 8.36 -6.02 -8.91
N VAL A 58 8.46 -7.31 -9.21
CA VAL A 58 9.61 -8.16 -8.90
C VAL A 58 10.19 -8.73 -10.19
N LEU A 59 11.48 -8.48 -10.40
CA LEU A 59 12.24 -8.99 -11.54
C LEU A 59 13.44 -9.79 -11.01
N ASP A 60 13.55 -11.05 -11.43
CA ASP A 60 14.61 -11.99 -10.97
C ASP A 60 14.70 -12.14 -9.44
N GLY A 61 13.57 -12.01 -8.73
CA GLY A 61 13.51 -12.09 -7.28
C GLY A 61 13.77 -10.77 -6.54
N GLU A 62 14.10 -9.68 -7.26
CA GLU A 62 14.37 -8.36 -6.67
C GLU A 62 13.18 -7.41 -6.85
N VAL A 63 12.86 -6.68 -5.77
CA VAL A 63 11.86 -5.60 -5.80
C VAL A 63 12.38 -4.42 -6.63
N MET A 64 11.60 -4.01 -7.62
CA MET A 64 11.82 -2.80 -8.39
C MET A 64 11.15 -1.61 -7.71
N GLY A 65 11.95 -0.68 -7.18
CA GLY A 65 11.46 0.55 -6.56
C GLY A 65 10.85 1.54 -7.56
N LYS A 66 10.58 2.77 -7.10
CA LYS A 66 10.15 3.87 -7.97
C LYS A 66 11.41 4.49 -8.63
N PRO A 67 11.40 4.76 -9.95
CA PRO A 67 12.51 5.48 -10.58
C PRO A 67 12.56 6.91 -10.05
N ALA A 68 13.74 7.37 -9.62
CA ALA A 68 13.98 8.75 -9.21
C ALA A 68 14.05 9.70 -10.41
N THR A 69 14.39 9.18 -11.60
CA THR A 69 14.59 10.01 -12.80
C THR A 69 14.01 9.39 -14.07
N ARG A 70 13.83 10.22 -15.11
CA ARG A 70 13.40 9.74 -16.44
C ARG A 70 14.39 8.73 -17.07
N PRO A 71 15.73 8.95 -17.05
CA PRO A 71 16.67 7.96 -17.53
C PRO A 71 16.58 6.62 -16.79
N GLU A 72 16.40 6.65 -15.47
CA GLU A 72 16.21 5.45 -14.65
C GLU A 72 14.92 4.73 -15.02
N ALA A 73 13.80 5.44 -15.17
CA ALA A 73 12.54 4.86 -15.63
C ALA A 73 12.69 4.16 -16.98
N LYS A 74 13.40 4.79 -17.94
CA LYS A 74 13.71 4.16 -19.24
C LYS A 74 14.52 2.87 -19.07
N HIS A 75 15.52 2.88 -18.20
CA HIS A 75 16.35 1.70 -17.93
C HIS A 75 15.53 0.57 -17.28
N MET A 76 14.66 0.90 -16.32
CA MET A 76 13.74 -0.06 -15.70
C MET A 76 12.79 -0.69 -16.73
N LEU A 77 12.20 0.11 -17.61
CA LEU A 77 11.34 -0.40 -18.69
C LEU A 77 12.11 -1.30 -19.67
N GLN A 78 13.35 -0.95 -20.01
CA GLN A 78 14.22 -1.79 -20.84
C GLN A 78 14.54 -3.12 -20.15
N LYS A 79 14.75 -3.13 -18.82
CA LYS A 79 14.96 -4.36 -18.03
C LYS A 79 13.74 -5.27 -18.03
N LEU A 80 12.53 -4.72 -18.08
CA LEU A 80 11.26 -5.47 -18.09
C LEU A 80 10.87 -5.98 -19.48
N GLN A 81 11.33 -5.30 -20.54
CA GLN A 81 10.90 -5.57 -21.91
C GLN A 81 11.19 -7.01 -22.34
N GLY A 82 10.14 -7.71 -22.79
CA GLY A 82 10.23 -9.09 -23.27
C GLY A 82 10.51 -10.13 -22.18
N ARG A 83 10.41 -9.75 -20.90
CA ARG A 83 10.72 -10.61 -19.76
C ARG A 83 9.52 -10.76 -18.83
N VAL A 84 9.35 -11.97 -18.32
CA VAL A 84 8.37 -12.25 -17.27
C VAL A 84 8.87 -11.63 -15.97
N HIS A 85 7.95 -10.98 -15.28
CA HIS A 85 8.15 -10.38 -13.97
C HIS A 85 6.88 -10.63 -13.15
N SER A 86 7.02 -10.63 -11.83
CA SER A 86 5.89 -10.78 -10.92
C SER A 86 5.38 -9.40 -10.50
N VAL A 87 4.07 -9.27 -10.34
CA VAL A 87 3.45 -8.12 -9.68
C VAL A 87 2.78 -8.64 -8.42
N VAL A 88 3.21 -8.14 -7.28
CA VAL A 88 2.76 -8.61 -5.97
C VAL A 88 1.97 -7.50 -5.31
N THR A 89 0.74 -7.79 -4.88
CA THR A 89 -0.16 -6.83 -4.23
C THR A 89 -0.55 -7.34 -2.84
N GLY A 90 -0.27 -6.53 -1.82
CA GLY A 90 -0.77 -6.72 -0.47
C GLY A 90 -2.02 -5.89 -0.26
N VAL A 91 -3.05 -6.47 0.36
CA VAL A 91 -4.30 -5.79 0.71
C VAL A 91 -4.61 -6.02 2.18
N THR A 92 -4.91 -4.95 2.90
CA THR A 92 -5.33 -5.00 4.30
C THR A 92 -6.74 -4.45 4.45
N VAL A 93 -7.57 -5.19 5.18
CA VAL A 93 -8.91 -4.78 5.62
C VAL A 93 -8.90 -4.67 7.14
N ARG A 94 -9.14 -3.48 7.67
CA ARG A 94 -9.12 -3.21 9.11
C ARG A 94 -10.46 -2.66 9.57
N GLY A 95 -11.12 -3.35 10.49
CA GLY A 95 -12.30 -2.82 11.18
C GLY A 95 -11.91 -1.71 12.16
N ILE A 96 -12.71 -0.65 12.20
CA ILE A 96 -12.59 0.43 13.18
C ILE A 96 -13.86 0.50 14.01
N MET A 97 -13.71 0.57 15.33
CA MET A 97 -14.81 0.78 16.27
C MET A 97 -14.66 2.15 16.91
N GLY A 98 -15.74 2.93 16.95
CA GLY A 98 -15.78 4.15 17.73
C GLY A 98 -15.62 3.81 19.20
N ALA A 99 -14.49 4.19 19.80
CA ALA A 99 -14.29 4.04 21.23
C ALA A 99 -15.18 5.05 21.97
N ASN A 100 -16.30 4.58 22.52
CA ASN A 100 -17.05 5.34 23.52
C ASN A 100 -16.33 5.18 24.87
N PHE A 101 -15.42 6.10 25.20
CA PHE A 101 -14.99 6.26 26.58
C PHE A 101 -15.93 7.24 27.27
N GLY A 102 -17.09 6.73 27.71
CA GLY A 102 -17.93 7.41 28.68
C GLY A 102 -17.44 7.08 30.09
N ASN A 103 -17.03 8.10 30.83
CA ASN A 103 -17.24 8.26 32.27
C ASN A 103 -17.40 9.76 32.55
#